data_AF-A0A2I0IHP0-F1
#
_entry.id   AF-A0A2I0IHP0-F1
#
_cell.length_a   1.000
_cell.length_b   1.000
_cell.length_c   1.000
_cell.angle_alpha   90.00
_cell.angle_beta   90.00
_cell.angle_gamma   90.00
#
_symmetry.space_group_name_H-M   'P 1'
#
loop_
_entity.id
_entity.type
_entity.pdbx_description
1 polymer ?
#
loop_
_entity_poly.entity_id
_entity_poly.type
_entity_poly.pdbx_seq_one_letter_code
_entity_poly.pdbx_strand_id
1 'polypeptide(L)'
;MNELREALLSLGFAVSPVVLDLLVSKFDKTGGRNKAIEYDNFIECCLTVKGLTEKFKEKDTSYSGSATFTYEAFMLAVVPFLIA
;
A
#
# COMPACT_ATOMS: atom_id res chain seq x y z
N MET A 1 2.83 -14.44 -0.11
CA MET A 1 2.29 -13.54 0.96
C MET A 1 3.36 -13.08 1.93
N ASN A 2 4.19 -13.97 2.50
CA ASN A 2 5.28 -13.54 3.38
C ASN A 2 6.27 -12.60 2.70
N GLU A 3 6.56 -12.79 1.42
CA GLU A 3 7.48 -11.93 0.67
C GLU A 3 7.02 -10.47 0.57
N LEU A 4 5.72 -10.23 0.28
CA LEU A 4 5.17 -8.87 0.24
C LEU A 4 5.22 -8.23 1.62
N ARG A 5 4.89 -9.01 2.66
CA ARG A 5 4.98 -8.56 4.04
C ARG A 5 6.43 -8.21 4.42
N GLU A 6 7.39 -9.07 4.11
CA GLU A 6 8.80 -8.85 4.40
C GLU A 6 9.39 -7.68 3.60
N ALA A 7 9.01 -7.52 2.33
CA ALA A 7 9.41 -6.38 1.52
C ALA A 7 8.86 -5.06 2.10
N LEU A 8 7.57 -5.02 2.45
CA LEU A 8 6.96 -3.84 3.09
C LEU A 8 7.60 -3.55 4.46
N LEU A 9 7.88 -4.59 5.26
CA LEU A 9 8.61 -4.45 6.52
C LEU A 9 10.03 -3.93 6.31
N SER A 10 10.74 -4.42 5.29
CA SER A 10 12.08 -3.95 4.92
C SER A 10 12.08 -2.51 4.42
N LEU A 11 10.96 -2.04 3.86
CA LEU A 11 10.72 -0.64 3.51
C LEU A 11 10.32 0.22 4.73
N GLY A 12 10.14 -0.39 5.91
CA GLY A 12 9.74 0.28 7.15
C GLY A 12 8.23 0.48 7.30
N PHE A 13 7.42 -0.28 6.57
CA PHE A 13 5.97 -0.22 6.58
C PHE A 13 5.36 -1.45 7.27
N ALA A 14 4.86 -1.24 8.49
CA ALA A 14 4.15 -2.26 9.25
C ALA A 14 2.68 -2.32 8.81
N VAL A 15 2.40 -3.16 7.81
CA VAL A 15 1.04 -3.32 7.27
C VAL A 15 0.32 -4.49 7.96
N SER A 16 -0.95 -4.27 8.33
CA SER A 16 -1.79 -5.31 8.93
C SER A 16 -2.00 -6.49 7.97
N PRO A 17 -2.10 -7.74 8.47
CA PRO A 17 -2.39 -8.92 7.65
C PRO A 17 -3.64 -8.75 6.77
N VAL A 18 -4.66 -8.05 7.28
CA VAL A 18 -5.91 -7.78 6.54
C VAL A 18 -5.66 -6.87 5.34
N VAL A 19 -4.84 -5.84 5.50
CA VAL A 19 -4.49 -4.91 4.40
C VAL A 19 -3.59 -5.61 3.38
N LEU A 20 -2.67 -6.45 3.85
CA LEU A 20 -1.87 -7.32 2.99
C LEU A 20 -2.75 -8.21 2.10
N ASP A 21 -3.77 -8.86 2.67
CA ASP A 21 -4.67 -9.73 1.91
C ASP A 21 -5.48 -8.95 0.86
N LEU A 22 -5.95 -7.74 1.21
CA LEU A 22 -6.63 -6.85 0.27
C LEU A 22 -5.72 -6.41 -0.89
N LEU A 23 -4.46 -6.07 -0.59
CA LEU A 23 -3.48 -5.71 -1.61
C LEU A 23 -3.22 -6.89 -2.56
N VAL A 24 -2.98 -8.08 -2.00
CA VAL A 24 -2.79 -9.28 -2.81
C VAL A 24 -4.02 -9.53 -3.68
N SER A 25 -5.23 -9.43 -3.13
CA SER A 25 -6.46 -9.60 -3.92
C SER A 25 -6.65 -8.54 -5.01
N LYS A 26 -6.17 -7.31 -4.81
CA LYS A 26 -6.25 -6.24 -5.82
C LYS A 26 -5.23 -6.42 -6.94
N PHE A 27 -4.01 -6.87 -6.59
CA PHE A 27 -2.89 -6.99 -7.53
C PHE A 27 -2.72 -8.41 -8.11
N ASP A 28 -3.45 -9.41 -7.60
CA ASP A 28 -3.54 -10.74 -8.20
C ASP A 28 -4.43 -10.71 -9.46
N LYS A 29 -3.82 -10.39 -10.60
CA LYS A 29 -4.46 -10.40 -11.91
C LYS A 29 -4.77 -11.82 -12.44
N THR A 30 -4.36 -12.89 -11.75
CA THR A 30 -4.53 -14.27 -12.23
C THR A 30 -5.81 -14.97 -11.75
N GLY A 31 -6.65 -14.28 -10.97
CA GLY A 31 -7.93 -14.83 -10.51
C GLY A 31 -7.77 -16.06 -9.61
N GLY A 32 -6.68 -16.14 -8.83
CA GLY A 32 -6.45 -17.20 -7.85
C GLY A 32 -6.01 -18.56 -8.42
N ARG A 33 -5.70 -18.68 -9.73
CA ARG A 33 -5.27 -19.96 -10.33
C ARG A 33 -3.82 -20.32 -10.03
N ASN A 34 -2.95 -19.34 -9.97
CA ASN A 34 -1.63 -19.45 -9.37
C ASN A 34 -1.56 -18.30 -8.39
N LYS A 35 -1.39 -18.55 -7.08
CA LYS A 35 -1.19 -17.49 -6.08
C LYS A 35 0.18 -16.81 -6.27
N ALA A 36 0.43 -16.30 -7.47
CA ALA A 36 1.68 -15.74 -7.93
C ALA A 36 1.37 -14.34 -8.43
N ILE A 37 1.76 -13.37 -7.62
CA ILE A 37 1.77 -11.97 -8.03
C ILE A 37 2.92 -11.86 -9.02
N GLU A 38 2.64 -11.45 -10.26
CA GLU A 38 3.71 -11.14 -11.22
C GLU A 38 4.63 -10.08 -10.62
N TYR A 39 5.92 -10.14 -10.95
CA TYR A 39 6.92 -9.23 -10.41
C TYR A 39 6.50 -7.75 -10.59
N ASP A 40 5.94 -7.40 -11.75
CA ASP A 40 5.47 -6.04 -12.02
C ASP A 40 4.33 -5.61 -11.08
N ASN A 41 3.35 -6.49 -10.83
CA ASN A 41 2.24 -6.23 -9.90
C ASN A 41 2.74 -6.15 -8.44
N PHE A 42 3.78 -6.92 -8.10
CA PHE A 42 4.42 -6.87 -6.77
C PHE A 42 5.10 -5.52 -6.54
N ILE A 43 5.88 -5.07 -7.53
CA ILE A 43 6.56 -3.77 -7.49
C ILE A 43 5.54 -2.63 -7.44
N GLU A 44 4.50 -2.68 -8.26
CA GLU A 44 3.41 -1.70 -8.28
C GLU A 44 2.70 -1.60 -6.92
N CYS A 45 2.40 -2.75 -6.29
CA CYS A 45 1.85 -2.80 -4.95
C CYS A 45 2.78 -2.13 -3.93
N CYS A 46 4.08 -2.45 -3.95
CA CYS A 46 5.05 -1.87 -3.02
C CYS A 46 5.17 -0.35 -3.20
N LEU A 47 5.21 0.13 -4.44
CA LEU A 47 5.27 1.56 -4.77
C LEU A 47 4.00 2.29 -4.33
N THR A 48 2.83 1.67 -4.52
CA THR A 48 1.54 2.23 -4.08
C THR A 48 1.51 2.40 -2.56
N VAL A 49 1.86 1.35 -1.81
CA VAL A 49 1.89 1.41 -0.33
C VAL A 49 2.93 2.41 0.15
N LYS A 50 4.10 2.46 -0.48
CA LYS A 50 5.15 3.43 -0.18
C LYS A 50 4.64 4.86 -0.35
N GLY A 51 4.05 5.18 -1.50
CA GLY A 51 3.55 6.52 -1.80
C GLY A 51 2.41 6.96 -0.88
N LEU A 52 1.45 6.06 -0.59
CA LEU A 52 0.39 6.33 0.39
C LEU A 52 0.97 6.57 1.80
N THR A 53 1.98 5.80 2.20
CA THR A 53 2.59 5.95 3.52
C THR A 53 3.44 7.21 3.60
N GLU A 54 4.13 7.60 2.54
CA GLU A 54 4.85 8.88 2.47
C GLU A 54 3.88 10.06 2.60
N LYS A 55 2.76 10.04 1.87
CA LYS A 55 1.69 11.04 2.01
C LYS A 55 1.08 11.06 3.42
N PHE A 56 0.97 9.90 4.06
CA PHE A 56 0.54 9.82 5.45
C PHE A 56 1.56 10.45 6.41
N LYS A 57 2.85 10.13 6.24
CA LYS A 57 3.94 10.67 7.06
C LYS A 57 4.10 12.19 6.90
N GLU A 58 3.84 12.75 5.71
CA GLU A 58 3.78 14.20 5.52
C GLU A 58 2.74 14.88 6.44
N LYS A 59 1.67 14.17 6.81
CA LYS A 59 0.63 14.66 7.71
C LYS A 59 0.79 14.24 9.17
N ASP A 60 1.34 13.07 9.44
CA ASP A 60 1.65 12.60 10.81
C ASP A 60 3.00 13.17 11.28
N THR A 61 3.08 14.50 11.42
CA THR A 61 4.30 15.20 11.86
C THR A 61 4.73 14.83 13.29
N SER A 62 3.81 14.29 14.07
CA SER A 62 4.04 13.88 15.46
C SER A 62 4.40 12.40 15.59
N TYR A 63 4.48 11.64 14.49
CA TYR A 63 4.71 10.19 14.49
C TYR A 63 3.80 9.44 15.46
N SER A 64 2.56 9.91 15.58
CA SER A 64 1.55 9.40 16.50
C SER A 64 0.87 8.13 15.96
N GLY A 65 1.12 7.78 14.69
CA GLY A 65 0.41 6.74 13.98
C GLY A 65 -0.99 7.15 13.54
N SER A 66 -1.33 8.44 13.66
CA SER A 66 -2.62 9.00 13.29
C SER A 66 -2.43 10.32 12.54
N ALA A 67 -3.14 10.50 11.42
CA ALA A 67 -3.12 11.75 10.67
C ALA A 67 -4.56 12.19 10.38
N THR A 68 -4.79 13.50 10.49
CA THR A 68 -6.08 14.11 10.14
C THR A 68 -5.99 14.71 8.74
N PHE A 69 -6.91 14.29 7.87
CA PHE A 69 -7.02 14.79 6.51
C PHE A 69 -8.34 15.52 6.33
N THR A 70 -8.30 16.65 5.61
CA THR A 70 -9.52 17.19 4.99
C THR A 70 -9.90 16.28 3.82
N TYR A 71 -11.18 16.28 3.44
CA TYR A 71 -11.66 15.47 2.31
C TYR A 71 -10.85 15.72 1.03
N GLU A 72 -10.56 16.99 0.72
CA GLU A 72 -9.72 17.36 -0.43
C GLU A 72 -8.30 16.79 -0.34
N ALA A 73 -7.64 16.92 0.81
CA ALA A 73 -6.30 16.40 1.01
C ALA A 73 -6.26 14.87 0.90
N PHE A 74 -7.29 14.18 1.40
CA PHE A 74 -7.44 12.73 1.25
C PHE A 74 -7.62 12.35 -0.23
N MET A 75 -8.50 13.01 -0.96
CA MET A 75 -8.70 12.75 -2.39
C MET A 75 -7.41 12.99 -3.17
N LEU A 76 -6.71 14.10 -2.95
CA LEU A 76 -5.43 14.37 -3.62
C LEU A 76 -4.33 13.36 -3.26
N ALA A 77 -4.37 12.79 -2.06
CA ALA A 77 -3.42 11.77 -1.64
C ALA A 77 -3.74 10.38 -2.22
N VAL A 78 -5.01 10.01 -2.39
CA VAL A 78 -5.40 8.64 -2.79
C VAL A 78 -5.66 8.53 -4.29
N VAL A 79 -6.27 9.55 -4.91
CA VAL A 79 -6.66 9.54 -6.32
C VAL A 79 -5.50 9.18 -7.27
N PRO A 80 -4.28 9.75 -7.15
CA PRO A 80 -3.17 9.42 -8.05
C PRO A 80 -2.79 7.93 -8.07
N PHE A 81 -3.08 7.19 -6.99
CA PHE A 81 -2.78 5.76 -6.88
C PHE A 81 -3.93 4.86 -7.36
N LEU A 82 -5.12 5.43 -7.60
CA LEU A 82 -6.29 4.70 -8.12
C LEU A 82 -6.37 4.74 -9.65
N ILE A 83 -5.80 5.76 -10.28
CA ILE A 83 -5.82 5.93 -11.76
C ILE A 83 -4.59 5.32 -12.46
N ALA A 84 -3.66 4.75 -11.68
CA ALA A 84 -2.48 4.06 -12.19
C ALA A 84 -2.83 2.66 -12.71
#